data_AF-A0A7T8GV12-F1
#
_entry.id   AF-A0A7T8GV12-F1
#
_cell.length_a   1.000
_cell.length_b   1.000
_cell.length_c   1.000
_cell.angle_alpha   90.00
_cell.angle_beta   90.00
_cell.angle_gamma   90.00
#
_symmetry.space_group_name_H-M   'P 1'
#
loop_
_entity.id
_entity.type
_entity.pdbx_description
1 polymer ?
#
loop_
_entity_poly.entity_id
_entity_poly.type
_entity_poly.pdbx_seq_one_letter_code
_entity_poly.pdbx_strand_id
1 'polypeptide(L)'
;TLLEGFNKKFSYPVENADWGSAFRNLKLFQAAQCQSWVVLVPNRLLNETKEFIKSLHKVSNDMGFKLGLPKTLELRDDRVGTYVSELNRVLSLSPPPQMVLVVVPRNTGDAYAAIKKICCVERPIISQVITGTLLKKPKGLMSVATKVAVQMATKLGAEPWGISLPIKGTMVIGYDSYHDTSVKGRSVGAVVRFLK
;
A
#
# COMPACT_ATOMS: atom_id res chain seq x y z
N THR A 1 -5.67 -25.15 -0.18
CA THR A 1 -5.22 -24.74 -1.53
C THR A 1 -5.63 -23.31 -1.80
N LEU A 2 -4.69 -22.50 -2.27
CA LEU A 2 -4.94 -21.10 -2.64
C LEU A 2 -5.00 -20.97 -4.17
N LEU A 3 -5.68 -19.92 -4.63
CA LEU A 3 -5.79 -19.56 -6.04
C LEU A 3 -4.95 -18.30 -6.32
N GLU A 4 -4.13 -18.35 -7.35
CA GLU A 4 -3.42 -17.20 -7.92
C GLU A 4 -3.96 -16.85 -9.32
N GLY A 5 -3.37 -15.84 -9.96
CA GLY A 5 -3.73 -15.41 -11.31
C GLY A 5 -3.87 -16.58 -12.30
N PHE A 6 -4.81 -16.45 -13.23
CA PHE A 6 -5.16 -17.50 -14.19
C PHE A 6 -5.75 -18.79 -13.56
N ASN A 7 -6.38 -18.68 -12.38
CA ASN A 7 -6.96 -19.81 -11.63
C ASN A 7 -5.97 -20.93 -11.30
N LYS A 8 -4.67 -20.63 -11.26
CA LYS A 8 -3.66 -21.62 -10.86
C LYS A 8 -3.79 -21.90 -9.37
N LYS A 9 -3.68 -23.17 -9.02
CA LYS A 9 -3.74 -23.66 -7.64
C LYS A 9 -2.32 -23.81 -7.11
N PHE A 10 -2.07 -23.32 -5.91
CA PHE A 10 -0.83 -23.63 -5.19
C PHE A 10 -1.13 -24.15 -3.78
N SER A 11 -0.24 -25.02 -3.31
CA SER A 11 -0.27 -25.62 -1.98
C SER A 11 0.71 -24.89 -1.06
N TYR A 12 0.39 -24.84 0.23
CA TYR A 12 1.23 -24.25 1.27
C TYR A 12 1.35 -25.25 2.42
N PRO A 13 2.46 -25.22 3.19
CA PRO A 13 2.64 -26.10 4.34
C PRO A 13 1.60 -25.80 5.41
N VAL A 14 0.82 -26.80 5.77
CA VAL A 14 -0.28 -26.66 6.74
C VAL A 14 0.26 -26.47 8.15
N GLU A 15 1.43 -27.04 8.48
CA GLU A 15 2.02 -26.94 9.83
C GLU A 15 2.30 -25.51 10.30
N ASN A 16 2.72 -24.63 9.38
CA ASN A 16 3.09 -23.25 9.71
C ASN A 16 2.14 -22.21 9.10
N ALA A 17 1.21 -22.65 8.24
CA ALA A 17 0.27 -21.79 7.51
C ALA A 17 0.94 -20.53 6.88
N ASP A 18 2.18 -20.67 6.41
CA ASP A 18 2.94 -19.58 5.79
C ASP A 18 3.12 -19.84 4.29
N TRP A 19 2.76 -18.83 3.50
CA TRP A 19 2.97 -18.80 2.04
C TRP A 19 3.69 -17.53 1.60
N GLY A 20 4.39 -16.84 2.52
CA GLY A 20 5.20 -15.67 2.23
C GLY A 20 6.24 -15.92 1.13
N SER A 21 6.77 -17.14 1.04
CA SER A 21 7.70 -17.55 -0.03
C SER A 21 7.03 -17.66 -1.40
N ALA A 22 5.75 -18.06 -1.45
CA ALA A 22 4.99 -18.22 -2.69
C ALA A 22 4.74 -16.87 -3.38
N PHE A 23 4.60 -15.78 -2.61
CA PHE A 23 4.42 -14.42 -3.15
C PHE A 23 5.58 -13.92 -4.02
N ARG A 24 6.76 -14.54 -3.99
CA ARG A 24 7.88 -14.14 -4.85
C ARG A 24 7.61 -14.34 -6.34
N ASN A 25 6.82 -15.35 -6.69
CA ASN A 25 6.51 -15.69 -8.08
C ASN A 25 5.02 -15.61 -8.40
N LEU A 26 4.21 -15.17 -7.43
CA LEU A 26 2.77 -15.15 -7.52
C LEU A 26 2.28 -14.06 -8.48
N LYS A 27 1.42 -14.44 -9.42
CA LYS A 27 0.62 -13.49 -10.20
C LYS A 27 -0.65 -13.17 -9.41
N LEU A 28 -1.00 -11.88 -9.30
CA LEU A 28 -2.22 -11.47 -8.61
C LEU A 28 -3.43 -12.15 -9.25
N PHE A 29 -4.37 -12.62 -8.41
CA PHE A 29 -5.61 -13.24 -8.86
C PHE A 29 -6.43 -12.30 -9.75
N GLN A 30 -6.63 -11.07 -9.28
CA GLN A 30 -7.14 -9.95 -10.06
C GLN A 30 -6.14 -8.79 -9.94
N ALA A 31 -5.48 -8.45 -11.05
CA ALA A 31 -4.50 -7.37 -11.06
C ALA A 31 -5.16 -5.99 -11.20
N ALA A 32 -4.60 -4.99 -10.53
CA ALA A 32 -4.93 -3.57 -10.73
C ALA A 32 -3.96 -2.90 -11.71
N GLN A 33 -4.22 -1.63 -12.03
CA GLN A 33 -3.30 -0.76 -12.76
C GLN A 33 -3.25 0.63 -12.11
N CYS A 34 -2.08 1.27 -12.18
CA CYS A 34 -1.86 2.62 -11.70
C CYS A 34 -0.86 3.33 -12.60
N GLN A 35 -1.36 4.20 -13.48
CA GLN A 35 -0.56 4.89 -14.49
C GLN A 35 -0.04 6.24 -13.96
N SER A 36 -0.86 6.97 -13.21
CA SER A 36 -0.52 8.29 -12.67
C SER A 36 -0.42 8.25 -11.15
N TRP A 37 0.79 8.37 -10.61
CA TRP A 37 1.03 8.42 -9.17
C TRP A 37 2.25 9.27 -8.85
N VAL A 38 2.29 9.76 -7.61
CA VAL A 38 3.30 10.72 -7.15
C VAL A 38 4.05 10.15 -5.95
N VAL A 39 5.36 10.41 -5.90
CA VAL A 39 6.21 10.08 -4.75
C VAL A 39 6.66 11.38 -4.08
N LEU A 40 6.28 11.59 -2.83
CA LEU A 40 6.79 12.68 -2.00
C LEU A 40 7.95 12.18 -1.15
N VAL A 41 9.14 12.76 -1.31
CA VAL A 41 10.35 12.29 -0.65
C VAL A 41 11.25 13.44 -0.17
N PRO A 42 11.74 13.42 1.09
CA PRO A 42 12.78 14.34 1.53
C PRO A 42 14.07 14.16 0.73
N ASN A 43 14.71 15.26 0.33
CA ASN A 43 15.92 15.24 -0.51
C ASN A 43 17.00 14.25 0.00
N ARG A 44 17.20 14.16 1.32
CA ARG A 44 18.16 13.23 1.97
C ARG A 44 17.88 11.73 1.81
N LEU A 45 16.72 11.33 1.27
CA LEU A 45 16.32 9.94 1.02
C LEU A 45 16.07 9.67 -0.47
N LEU A 46 16.39 10.63 -1.33
CA LEU A 46 16.06 10.56 -2.74
C LEU A 46 16.70 9.35 -3.43
N ASN A 47 17.97 9.08 -3.12
CA ASN A 47 18.73 8.01 -3.76
C ASN A 47 18.17 6.64 -3.39
N GLU A 48 17.96 6.38 -2.10
CA GLU A 48 17.39 5.12 -1.61
C GLU A 48 15.95 4.94 -2.12
N THR A 49 15.19 6.03 -2.26
CA THR A 49 13.84 6.00 -2.82
C THR A 49 13.85 5.65 -4.31
N LYS A 50 14.80 6.20 -5.09
CA LYS A 50 14.96 5.85 -6.51
C LYS A 50 15.29 4.37 -6.70
N GLU A 51 16.18 3.81 -5.88
CA GLU A 51 16.48 2.38 -5.88
C GLU A 51 15.25 1.53 -5.54
N PHE A 52 14.51 1.94 -4.51
CA PHE A 52 13.27 1.27 -4.12
C PHE A 52 12.21 1.31 -5.22
N ILE A 53 12.02 2.44 -5.91
CA ILE A 53 11.07 2.56 -7.03
C ILE A 53 11.44 1.58 -8.16
N LYS A 54 12.73 1.39 -8.45
CA LYS A 54 13.18 0.39 -9.45
C LYS A 54 12.80 -1.03 -9.02
N SER A 55 13.08 -1.39 -7.76
CA SER A 55 12.68 -2.68 -7.20
C SER A 55 11.16 -2.88 -7.21
N LEU A 56 10.41 -1.84 -6.82
CA LEU A 56 8.95 -1.82 -6.79
C LEU A 56 8.36 -2.02 -8.19
N HIS A 57 8.88 -1.32 -9.19
CA HIS A 57 8.43 -1.45 -10.58
C HIS A 57 8.71 -2.85 -11.13
N LYS A 58 9.88 -3.43 -10.83
CA LYS A 58 10.21 -4.81 -11.21
C LYS A 58 9.20 -5.80 -10.63
N VAL A 59 9.02 -5.80 -9.31
CA VAL A 59 8.10 -6.76 -8.66
C VAL A 59 6.66 -6.55 -9.07
N SER A 60 6.23 -5.31 -9.31
CA SER A 60 4.87 -5.00 -9.76
C SER A 60 4.59 -5.64 -11.12
N ASN A 61 5.52 -5.51 -12.07
CA ASN A 61 5.41 -6.17 -13.38
C ASN A 61 5.45 -7.71 -13.25
N ASP A 62 6.34 -8.23 -12.40
CA ASP A 62 6.47 -9.67 -12.15
C ASP A 62 5.18 -10.28 -11.58
N MET A 63 4.36 -9.53 -10.83
CA MET A 63 3.06 -9.99 -10.32
C MET A 63 1.84 -9.61 -11.18
N GLY A 64 2.06 -8.90 -12.30
CA GLY A 64 1.00 -8.44 -13.20
C GLY A 64 0.33 -7.11 -12.81
N PHE A 65 0.81 -6.46 -11.76
CA PHE A 65 0.39 -5.11 -11.37
C PHE A 65 1.03 -4.07 -12.29
N LYS A 66 0.24 -3.49 -13.21
CA LYS A 66 0.72 -2.48 -14.17
C LYS A 66 0.91 -1.13 -13.47
N LEU A 67 2.12 -0.91 -12.94
CA LEU A 67 2.51 0.33 -12.26
C LEU A 67 3.34 1.20 -13.23
N GLY A 68 2.83 2.38 -13.58
CA GLY A 68 3.56 3.36 -14.39
C GLY A 68 4.74 3.97 -13.65
N LEU A 69 5.55 4.79 -14.35
CA LEU A 69 6.63 5.54 -13.69
C LEU A 69 6.06 6.69 -12.84
N PRO A 70 6.48 6.84 -11.57
CA PRO A 70 5.97 7.90 -10.71
C PRO A 70 6.56 9.26 -11.08
N LYS A 71 5.78 10.33 -10.83
CA LYS A 71 6.35 11.67 -10.69
C LYS A 71 6.94 11.82 -9.29
N THR A 72 8.26 11.93 -9.20
CA THR A 72 8.96 12.13 -7.91
C THR A 72 9.03 13.63 -7.60
N LEU A 73 8.63 14.01 -6.40
CA LEU A 73 8.69 15.36 -5.89
C LEU A 73 9.56 15.39 -4.64
N GLU A 74 10.60 16.21 -4.71
CA GLU A 74 11.55 16.39 -3.63
C GLU A 74 11.03 17.43 -2.64
N LEU A 75 11.03 17.05 -1.37
CA LEU A 75 10.69 17.94 -0.26
C LEU A 75 11.96 18.61 0.25
N ARG A 76 11.85 19.91 0.54
CA ARG A 76 12.92 20.73 1.11
C ARG A 76 13.36 20.27 2.50
N ASP A 77 12.45 19.70 3.28
CA ASP A 77 12.66 19.23 4.65
C ASP A 77 11.66 18.10 4.98
N ASP A 78 11.80 17.49 6.15
CA ASP A 78 10.93 16.42 6.67
C ASP A 78 9.94 16.92 7.74
N ARG A 79 9.63 18.22 7.76
CA ARG A 79 8.65 18.80 8.69
C ARG A 79 7.23 18.46 8.24
N VAL A 80 6.35 18.21 9.20
CA VAL A 80 4.93 17.87 8.95
C VAL A 80 4.25 18.91 8.06
N GLY A 81 4.48 20.21 8.31
CA GLY A 81 3.90 21.29 7.51
C GLY A 81 4.30 21.25 6.02
N THR A 82 5.52 20.82 5.72
CA THR A 82 6.00 20.67 4.33
C THR A 82 5.28 19.51 3.64
N TYR A 83 5.10 18.36 4.31
CA TYR A 83 4.30 17.25 3.78
C TYR A 83 2.86 17.67 3.50
N VAL A 84 2.22 18.37 4.45
CA VAL A 84 0.83 18.84 4.31
C VAL A 84 0.70 19.80 3.14
N SER A 85 1.60 20.78 3.01
CA SER A 85 1.59 21.76 1.92
C SER A 85 1.77 21.10 0.56
N GLU A 86 2.80 20.25 0.41
CA GLU A 86 3.10 19.59 -0.86
C GLU A 86 2.04 18.57 -1.24
N LEU A 87 1.50 17.83 -0.27
CA LEU A 87 0.40 16.92 -0.52
C LEU A 87 -0.83 17.67 -1.02
N ASN A 88 -1.22 18.78 -0.36
CA ASN A 88 -2.33 19.60 -0.84
C ASN A 88 -2.09 20.12 -2.27
N ARG A 89 -0.87 20.57 -2.59
CA ARG A 89 -0.51 21.00 -3.93
C ARG A 89 -0.65 19.87 -4.96
N VAL A 90 -0.21 18.66 -4.62
CA VAL A 90 -0.34 17.46 -5.47
C VAL A 90 -1.80 17.08 -5.70
N LEU A 91 -2.64 17.18 -4.66
CA LEU A 91 -4.07 16.86 -4.76
C LEU A 91 -4.87 17.92 -5.52
N SER A 92 -4.34 19.14 -5.65
CA SER A 92 -4.94 20.20 -6.46
C SER A 92 -4.54 20.13 -7.95
N LEU A 93 -3.74 19.14 -8.38
CA LEU A 93 -3.42 18.94 -9.80
C LEU A 93 -4.67 18.54 -10.61
N SER A 94 -4.69 18.87 -11.90
CA SER A 94 -5.77 18.51 -12.82
C SER A 94 -5.21 17.74 -14.04
N PRO A 95 -5.49 16.42 -14.16
CA PRO A 95 -6.17 15.57 -13.19
C PRO A 95 -5.30 15.26 -11.95
N PRO A 96 -5.92 14.95 -10.78
CA PRO A 96 -5.18 14.48 -9.62
C PRO A 96 -4.58 13.09 -9.87
N PRO A 97 -3.51 12.70 -9.16
CA PRO A 97 -2.95 11.35 -9.28
C PRO A 97 -3.91 10.29 -8.74
N GLN A 98 -3.75 9.04 -9.20
CA GLN A 98 -4.50 7.89 -8.69
C GLN A 98 -4.03 7.46 -7.30
N MET A 99 -2.74 7.67 -7.01
CA MET A 99 -2.12 7.29 -5.74
C MET A 99 -0.97 8.24 -5.38
N VAL A 100 -0.74 8.41 -4.08
CA VAL A 100 0.46 9.07 -3.55
C VAL A 100 1.24 8.12 -2.64
N LEU A 101 2.54 7.99 -2.89
CA LEU A 101 3.50 7.34 -2.00
C LEU A 101 4.27 8.43 -1.23
N VAL A 102 4.24 8.40 0.09
CA VAL A 102 4.94 9.37 0.93
C VAL A 102 6.06 8.67 1.70
N VAL A 103 7.29 9.15 1.53
CA VAL A 103 8.46 8.67 2.25
C VAL A 103 8.66 9.54 3.48
N VAL A 104 8.53 8.95 4.66
CA VAL A 104 8.83 9.60 5.94
C VAL A 104 10.14 9.05 6.50
N PRO A 105 11.06 9.84 7.05
CA PRO A 105 12.36 9.28 7.44
C PRO A 105 12.31 8.31 8.62
N ARG A 106 11.42 8.58 9.58
CA ARG A 106 11.21 7.79 10.80
C ARG A 106 9.71 7.68 11.07
N ASN A 107 9.34 6.68 11.88
CA ASN A 107 7.95 6.51 12.31
C ASN A 107 7.68 7.42 13.52
N THR A 108 7.46 8.72 13.29
CA THR A 108 7.24 9.70 14.38
C THR A 108 5.77 9.89 14.76
N GLY A 109 4.83 9.11 14.19
CA GLY A 109 3.39 9.22 14.47
C GLY A 109 2.73 10.47 13.87
N ASP A 110 3.27 11.66 14.17
CA ASP A 110 2.69 12.96 13.80
C ASP A 110 2.57 13.17 12.29
N ALA A 111 3.66 12.92 11.55
CA ALA A 111 3.65 13.04 10.09
C ALA A 111 2.68 12.03 9.46
N TYR A 112 2.65 10.80 9.97
CA TYR A 112 1.76 9.76 9.48
C TYR A 112 0.29 10.12 9.71
N ALA A 113 -0.05 10.57 10.92
CA ALA A 113 -1.39 11.00 11.27
C ALA A 113 -1.85 12.18 10.42
N ALA A 114 -1.00 13.19 10.22
CA ALA A 114 -1.32 14.34 9.37
C ALA A 114 -1.54 13.94 7.90
N ILE A 115 -0.67 13.11 7.33
CA ILE A 115 -0.83 12.59 5.96
C ILE A 115 -2.14 11.81 5.83
N LYS A 116 -2.44 10.93 6.79
CA LYS A 116 -3.66 10.11 6.76
C LYS A 116 -4.93 10.93 6.97
N LYS A 117 -4.90 11.94 7.82
CA LYS A 117 -6.01 12.87 7.99
C LYS A 117 -6.36 13.52 6.64
N ILE A 118 -5.36 14.00 5.90
CA ILE A 118 -5.60 14.59 4.58
C ILE A 118 -6.14 13.54 3.61
N CYS A 119 -5.43 12.44 3.41
CA CYS A 119 -5.78 11.46 2.38
C CYS A 119 -7.04 10.63 2.67
N CYS A 120 -7.50 10.55 3.91
CA CYS A 120 -8.64 9.71 4.29
C CYS A 120 -9.86 10.52 4.75
N VAL A 121 -9.70 11.78 5.15
CA VAL A 121 -10.79 12.62 5.68
C VAL A 121 -10.98 13.88 4.83
N GLU A 122 -9.94 14.67 4.64
CA GLU A 122 -10.08 16.01 4.03
C GLU A 122 -10.14 15.96 2.50
N ARG A 123 -9.29 15.15 1.86
CA ARG A 123 -9.16 14.99 0.40
C ARG A 123 -8.89 13.52 0.05
N PRO A 124 -9.94 12.69 -0.10
CA PRO A 124 -9.80 11.26 -0.28
C PRO A 124 -8.93 10.88 -1.49
N ILE A 125 -7.83 10.17 -1.21
CA ILE A 125 -6.95 9.58 -2.21
C ILE A 125 -6.28 8.33 -1.66
N ILE A 126 -5.98 7.37 -2.54
CA ILE A 126 -5.20 6.21 -2.17
C ILE A 126 -3.78 6.64 -1.79
N SER A 127 -3.38 6.32 -0.57
CA SER A 127 -2.07 6.69 -0.03
C SER A 127 -1.29 5.50 0.54
N GLN A 128 0.00 5.47 0.23
CA GLN A 128 0.98 4.57 0.83
C GLN A 128 2.03 5.41 1.56
N VAL A 129 2.38 5.04 2.79
CA VAL A 129 3.46 5.67 3.54
C VAL A 129 4.54 4.63 3.79
N ILE A 130 5.81 4.98 3.58
CA ILE A 130 6.96 4.11 3.86
C ILE A 130 8.01 4.86 4.66
N THR A 131 8.74 4.14 5.50
CA THR A 131 9.80 4.74 6.32
C THR A 131 11.16 4.66 5.63
N GLY A 132 11.96 5.73 5.74
CA GLY A 132 13.33 5.75 5.24
C GLY A 132 14.22 4.69 5.89
N THR A 133 13.90 4.27 7.13
CA THR A 133 14.56 3.15 7.81
C THR A 133 14.42 1.81 7.07
N LEU A 134 13.35 1.61 6.31
CA LEU A 134 13.17 0.42 5.47
C LEU A 134 13.97 0.53 4.16
N LEU A 135 14.08 1.74 3.61
CA LEU A 135 14.79 2.00 2.37
C LEU A 135 16.32 1.86 2.52
N LYS A 136 16.86 2.23 3.67
CA LYS A 136 18.30 2.17 3.96
C LYS A 136 18.84 0.77 4.23
N LYS A 137 18.00 -0.26 4.19
CA LYS A 137 18.40 -1.66 4.40
C LYS A 137 18.50 -2.37 3.05
N PRO A 138 19.68 -2.44 2.41
CA PRO A 138 19.82 -3.08 1.10
C PRO A 138 19.49 -4.58 1.16
N LYS A 139 19.84 -5.25 2.26
CA LYS A 139 19.43 -6.65 2.51
C LYS A 139 17.92 -6.70 2.76
N GLY A 140 17.18 -7.26 1.80
CA GLY A 140 15.73 -7.48 1.92
C GLY A 140 14.87 -6.42 1.23
N LEU A 141 15.46 -5.42 0.55
CA LEU A 141 14.70 -4.37 -0.15
C LEU A 141 13.68 -4.94 -1.14
N MET A 142 14.03 -6.02 -1.85
CA MET A 142 13.10 -6.73 -2.75
C MET A 142 11.88 -7.30 -2.02
N SER A 143 12.06 -7.89 -0.84
CA SER A 143 10.93 -8.41 -0.05
C SER A 143 10.02 -7.30 0.45
N VAL A 144 10.62 -6.17 0.88
CA VAL A 144 9.87 -4.97 1.24
C VAL A 144 9.09 -4.44 0.03
N ALA A 145 9.73 -4.34 -1.13
CA ALA A 145 9.09 -3.90 -2.37
C ALA A 145 7.93 -4.82 -2.76
N THR A 146 8.08 -6.15 -2.67
CA THR A 146 6.99 -7.10 -2.95
C THR A 146 5.80 -6.85 -2.02
N LYS A 147 6.03 -6.71 -0.71
CA LYS A 147 4.96 -6.45 0.26
C LYS A 147 4.26 -5.10 0.00
N VAL A 148 5.04 -4.06 -0.31
CA VAL A 148 4.49 -2.74 -0.64
C VAL A 148 3.72 -2.77 -1.96
N ALA A 149 4.20 -3.48 -2.98
CA ALA A 149 3.50 -3.64 -4.25
C ALA A 149 2.14 -4.33 -4.07
N VAL A 150 2.10 -5.43 -3.31
CA VAL A 150 0.84 -6.12 -2.98
C VAL A 150 -0.12 -5.17 -2.25
N GLN A 151 0.37 -4.42 -1.24
CA GLN A 151 -0.46 -3.44 -0.53
C GLN A 151 -0.99 -2.33 -1.45
N MET A 152 -0.14 -1.79 -2.33
CA MET A 152 -0.55 -0.77 -3.30
C MET A 152 -1.59 -1.31 -4.27
N ALA A 153 -1.37 -2.52 -4.82
CA ALA A 153 -2.31 -3.16 -5.72
C ALA A 153 -3.67 -3.39 -5.03
N THR A 154 -3.69 -3.93 -3.81
CA THR A 154 -4.93 -4.17 -3.06
C THR A 154 -5.69 -2.87 -2.75
N LYS A 155 -4.98 -1.79 -2.43
CA LYS A 155 -5.61 -0.47 -2.25
C LYS A 155 -6.25 0.08 -3.53
N LEU A 156 -5.80 -0.38 -4.69
CA LEU A 156 -6.38 -0.08 -6.01
C LEU A 156 -7.45 -1.10 -6.45
N GLY A 157 -7.85 -2.01 -5.55
CA GLY A 157 -8.87 -3.02 -5.81
C GLY A 157 -8.34 -4.33 -6.40
N ALA A 158 -7.02 -4.58 -6.39
CA ALA A 158 -6.49 -5.88 -6.76
C ALA A 158 -6.83 -6.95 -5.71
N GLU A 159 -7.03 -8.17 -6.18
CA GLU A 159 -7.16 -9.35 -5.34
C GLU A 159 -5.86 -10.15 -5.44
N PRO A 160 -5.02 -10.22 -4.38
CA PRO A 160 -3.74 -10.90 -4.48
C PRO A 160 -3.89 -12.40 -4.68
N TRP A 161 -4.77 -13.03 -3.93
CA TRP A 161 -5.04 -14.46 -3.98
C TRP A 161 -6.51 -14.70 -3.60
N GLY A 162 -7.02 -15.87 -3.96
CA GLY A 162 -8.37 -16.29 -3.63
C GLY A 162 -8.44 -17.69 -3.01
N ILE A 163 -9.63 -18.02 -2.51
CA ILE A 163 -9.97 -19.38 -2.08
C ILE A 163 -11.21 -19.87 -2.81
N SER A 164 -11.24 -21.18 -3.06
CA SER A 164 -12.45 -21.86 -3.52
C SER A 164 -13.40 -22.01 -2.34
N LEU A 165 -14.50 -21.26 -2.37
CA LEU A 165 -15.56 -21.35 -1.38
C LEU A 165 -16.69 -22.21 -1.96
N PRO A 166 -17.09 -23.31 -1.31
CA PRO A 166 -18.14 -24.19 -1.81
C PRO A 166 -19.56 -23.63 -1.63
N ILE A 167 -19.71 -22.53 -0.89
CA ILE A 167 -20.99 -21.86 -0.61
C ILE A 167 -21.26 -20.75 -1.63
N LYS A 168 -22.50 -20.71 -2.17
CA LYS A 168 -22.98 -19.71 -3.14
C LYS A 168 -23.96 -18.74 -2.49
N GLY A 169 -24.02 -17.50 -2.97
CA GLY A 169 -24.98 -16.50 -2.50
C GLY A 169 -24.81 -16.12 -1.02
N THR A 170 -23.60 -16.28 -0.47
CA THR A 170 -23.29 -15.99 0.92
C THR A 170 -22.55 -14.66 1.03
N MET A 171 -23.04 -13.76 1.89
CA MET A 171 -22.31 -12.58 2.32
C MET A 171 -21.67 -12.86 3.67
N VAL A 172 -20.36 -12.66 3.76
CA VAL A 172 -19.63 -12.73 5.04
C VAL A 172 -19.46 -11.31 5.56
N ILE A 173 -19.83 -11.08 6.82
CA ILE A 173 -19.72 -9.80 7.50
C ILE A 173 -18.75 -9.95 8.66
N GLY A 174 -17.72 -9.11 8.68
CA GLY A 174 -16.86 -8.91 9.83
C GLY A 174 -17.21 -7.59 10.52
N TYR A 175 -17.28 -7.61 11.85
CA TYR A 175 -17.42 -6.43 12.68
C TYR A 175 -16.36 -6.44 13.77
N ASP A 176 -15.74 -5.30 14.00
CA ASP A 176 -14.83 -5.09 15.12
C ASP A 176 -15.02 -3.68 15.69
N SER A 177 -14.69 -3.49 16.96
CA SER A 177 -14.77 -2.20 17.64
C SER A 177 -13.45 -1.85 18.31
N TYR A 178 -12.98 -0.64 18.07
CA TYR A 178 -11.77 -0.08 18.69
C TYR A 178 -12.15 1.03 19.67
N HIS A 179 -11.60 0.95 20.89
CA HIS A 179 -11.72 2.03 21.87
C HIS A 179 -10.59 3.03 21.70
N ASP A 180 -10.94 4.28 21.42
CA ASP A 180 -9.97 5.34 21.20
C ASP A 180 -9.29 5.69 22.53
N THR A 181 -7.98 5.45 22.62
CA THR A 181 -7.19 5.74 23.82
C THR A 181 -6.88 7.24 23.97
N SER A 182 -7.04 8.03 22.91
CA SER A 182 -6.81 9.47 22.92
C SER A 182 -8.01 10.29 23.42
N VAL A 183 -9.23 9.75 23.29
CA VAL A 183 -10.47 10.39 23.75
C VAL A 183 -11.27 9.41 24.59
N LYS A 184 -11.27 9.62 25.92
CA LYS A 184 -12.01 8.78 26.86
C LYS A 184 -13.50 8.72 26.50
N GLY A 185 -14.03 7.50 26.41
CA GLY A 185 -15.46 7.26 26.12
C GLY A 185 -15.81 7.21 24.64
N ARG A 186 -14.84 7.29 23.72
CA ARG A 186 -15.07 7.17 22.29
C ARG A 186 -14.71 5.77 21.78
N SER A 187 -15.61 5.17 21.02
CA SER A 187 -15.39 3.89 20.34
C SER A 187 -15.68 4.05 18.85
N VAL A 188 -14.94 3.31 18.02
CA VAL A 188 -15.12 3.27 16.57
C VAL A 188 -15.44 1.83 16.18
N GLY A 189 -16.60 1.61 15.55
CA GLY A 189 -16.94 0.33 14.95
C GLY A 189 -16.56 0.30 13.48
N ALA A 190 -15.96 -0.80 13.02
CA ALA A 190 -15.66 -1.06 11.62
C ALA A 190 -16.45 -2.29 11.16
N VAL A 191 -17.21 -2.14 10.07
CA VAL A 191 -17.90 -3.25 9.40
C VAL A 191 -17.23 -3.46 8.04
N VAL A 192 -16.85 -4.70 7.76
CA VAL A 192 -16.33 -5.13 6.45
C VAL A 192 -17.24 -6.21 5.90
N ARG A 193 -17.55 -6.13 4.60
CA ARG A 193 -18.32 -7.17 3.91
C ARG A 193 -17.53 -7.78 2.77
N PHE A 194 -17.72 -9.07 2.58
CA PHE A 194 -17.27 -9.82 1.41
C PHE A 194 -18.51 -10.33 0.66
N LEU A 195 -18.57 -10.04 -0.64
CA LEU A 195 -19.63 -10.49 -1.54
C LEU A 195 -19.00 -11.34 -2.64
N LYS A 196 -19.55 -12.52 -2.90
CA LYS A 196 -19.11 -13.43 -3.96
C LYS A 196 -20.28 -13.86 -4.82
#